data_AF-A0A7C2NKZ7-F1
#
_entry.id   AF-A0A7C2NKZ7-F1
#
_cell.length_a   1.000
_cell.length_b   1.000
_cell.length_c   1.000
_cell.angle_alpha   90.00
_cell.angle_beta   90.00
_cell.angle_gamma   90.00
#
_symmetry.space_group_name_H-M   'P 1'
#
loop_
_entity.id
_entity.type
_entity.pdbx_description
1 polymer ?
#
loop_
_entity_poly.entity_id
_entity_poly.type
_entity_poly.pdbx_seq_one_letter_code
_entity_poly.pdbx_strand_id
1 'polypeptide(L)'
;FSISEGLSRYVVEKGSVAVDGVSLTVNEVNGNRFSVNIIPYTQEATIFSHMKKGQMVNIECDIIGKYVEKLVTDRGGKRDIRELIEKL
;
A
#
# COMPACT_ATOMS: atom_id res chain seq x y z
N PHE A 1 -2.34 0.05 9.68
CA PHE A 1 -1.31 -0.98 9.40
C PHE A 1 0.08 -0.35 9.47
N SER A 2 1.09 -1.09 9.93
CA SER A 2 2.49 -0.66 9.88
C SER A 2 3.25 -1.60 8.95
N ILE A 3 4.11 -1.07 8.10
CA ILE A 3 4.85 -1.81 7.07
C ILE A 3 6.34 -1.49 7.13
N SER A 4 7.15 -2.30 6.43
CA SER A 4 8.58 -2.04 6.28
C SER A 4 8.82 -0.83 5.37
N GLU A 5 9.94 -0.14 5.57
CA GLU A 5 10.33 1.03 4.78
C GLU A 5 10.52 0.70 3.29
N GLY A 6 10.87 -0.55 2.98
CA GLY A 6 10.96 -1.02 1.60
C GLY A 6 9.60 -1.09 0.88
N LEU A 7 8.49 -1.27 1.61
CA LEU A 7 7.15 -1.34 1.03
C LEU A 7 6.42 -0.01 1.03
N SER A 8 6.77 0.91 1.95
CA SER A 8 6.06 2.18 2.10
C SER A 8 6.03 3.03 0.83
N ARG A 9 7.09 2.98 0.00
CA ARG A 9 7.13 3.70 -1.28
C ARG A 9 6.09 3.25 -2.32
N TYR A 10 5.48 2.08 -2.14
CA TYR A 10 4.46 1.54 -3.04
C TYR A 10 3.05 1.66 -2.47
N VAL A 11 2.89 2.29 -1.30
CA VAL A 11 1.58 2.55 -0.67
C VAL A 11 1.32 4.04 -0.75
N VAL A 12 0.32 4.41 -1.54
CA VAL A 12 -0.04 5.81 -1.79
C VAL A 12 -1.47 6.07 -1.34
N GLU A 13 -1.76 7.29 -0.90
CA GLU A 13 -3.13 7.67 -0.54
C GLU A 13 -4.07 7.49 -1.71
N LYS A 14 -5.28 6.97 -1.42
CA LYS A 14 -6.30 6.59 -2.40
C LYS A 14 -5.88 5.49 -3.39
N GLY A 15 -4.68 4.93 -3.23
CA GLY A 15 -4.23 3.76 -3.96
C GLY A 15 -4.82 2.46 -3.44
N SER A 16 -4.52 1.37 -4.13
CA SER A 16 -4.92 0.01 -3.76
C SER A 16 -3.87 -0.66 -2.87
N VAL A 17 -4.34 -1.47 -1.92
CA VAL A 17 -3.50 -2.35 -1.11
C VAL A 17 -4.28 -3.62 -0.79
N ALA A 18 -3.60 -4.77 -0.80
CA ALA A 18 -4.20 -6.00 -0.28
C ALA A 18 -3.69 -6.29 1.13
N VAL A 19 -4.62 -6.59 2.05
CA VAL A 19 -4.33 -7.05 3.41
C VAL A 19 -4.90 -8.45 3.56
N ASP A 20 -4.04 -9.45 3.73
CA ASP A 20 -4.40 -10.88 3.72
C ASP A 20 -5.31 -11.25 2.53
N GLY A 21 -4.96 -10.73 1.34
CA GLY A 21 -5.69 -10.97 0.09
C GLY A 21 -6.97 -10.15 -0.10
N VAL A 22 -7.39 -9.37 0.90
CA VAL A 22 -8.56 -8.48 0.77
C VAL A 22 -8.13 -7.18 0.13
N SER A 23 -8.68 -6.86 -1.04
CA SER A 23 -8.44 -5.60 -1.75
C SER A 23 -9.12 -4.43 -1.04
N LEU A 24 -8.35 -3.39 -0.72
CA LEU A 24 -8.78 -2.22 0.03
C LEU A 24 -8.21 -0.94 -0.56
N THR A 25 -8.88 0.18 -0.30
CA THR A 25 -8.39 1.51 -0.63
C THR A 25 -7.66 2.12 0.56
N VAL A 26 -6.45 2.62 0.32
CA VAL A 26 -5.65 3.34 1.31
C VAL A 26 -6.32 4.68 1.60
N ASN A 27 -6.68 4.94 2.86
CA ASN A 27 -7.31 6.19 3.26
C ASN A 27 -6.29 7.31 3.49
N GLU A 28 -5.28 7.03 4.31
CA GLU A 28 -4.20 7.96 4.69
C GLU A 28 -2.86 7.21 4.77
N VAL A 29 -1.76 7.91 4.50
CA VAL A 29 -0.40 7.40 4.66
C VAL A 29 0.41 8.32 5.58
N ASN A 30 1.06 7.76 6.59
CA ASN A 30 1.94 8.48 7.51
C ASN A 30 3.22 7.68 7.73
N GLY A 31 4.30 8.06 7.04
CA GLY A 31 5.59 7.37 7.09
C GLY A 31 5.47 5.91 6.67
N ASN A 32 5.71 5.00 7.60
CA ASN A 32 5.59 3.55 7.38
C ASN A 32 4.24 2.97 7.84
N ARG A 33 3.23 3.83 8.01
CA ARG A 33 1.89 3.44 8.41
C ARG A 33 0.86 3.90 7.39
N PHE A 34 -0.20 3.11 7.26
CA PHE A 34 -1.36 3.50 6.46
C PHE A 34 -2.66 3.08 7.15
N SER A 35 -3.74 3.79 6.84
CA SER A 35 -5.09 3.46 7.30
C SER A 35 -5.97 3.04 6.12
N VAL A 36 -7.02 2.28 6.42
CA VAL A 36 -8.08 1.88 5.48
C VAL A 36 -9.40 1.98 6.22
N ASN A 37 -10.47 2.21 5.47
CA ASN A 37 -11.82 2.14 6.02
C ASN A 37 -12.45 0.80 5.62
N ILE A 38 -12.98 0.07 6.59
CA ILE A 38 -13.64 -1.21 6.36
C ILE A 38 -15.15 -0.97 6.42
N ILE A 39 -15.84 -1.28 5.34
CA ILE A 39 -17.31 -1.25 5.30
C ILE A 39 -17.89 -2.51 5.98
N PRO A 40 -19.14 -2.49 6.47
CA PRO A 40 -19.74 -3.63 7.18
C PRO A 40 -19.65 -4.94 6.41
N TYR A 41 -19.97 -4.94 5.11
CA TYR A 41 -19.88 -6.14 4.27
C TYR A 41 -18.47 -6.75 4.25
N THR A 42 -17.42 -5.93 4.10
CA THR A 42 -16.03 -6.42 4.13
C THR A 42 -15.66 -6.94 5.51
N GLN A 43 -16.11 -6.29 6.58
CA GLN A 43 -15.86 -6.75 7.94
C GLN A 43 -16.48 -8.13 8.19
N GLU A 44 -17.72 -8.34 7.75
CA GLU A 44 -18.47 -9.59 7.93
C GLU A 44 -17.99 -10.73 7.03
N ALA A 45 -17.65 -10.43 5.76
CA ALA A 45 -17.33 -11.43 4.76
C ALA A 45 -15.85 -11.88 4.75
N THR A 46 -15.01 -11.33 5.62
CA THR A 46 -13.56 -11.59 5.62
C THR A 46 -12.99 -11.75 7.04
N ILE A 47 -11.68 -11.97 7.14
CA ILE A 47 -10.98 -12.14 8.42
C ILE A 47 -11.01 -10.89 9.33
N PHE A 48 -11.44 -9.74 8.80
CA PHE A 48 -11.46 -8.46 9.52
C PHE A 48 -12.37 -8.47 10.75
N SER A 49 -13.43 -9.29 10.77
CA SER A 49 -14.29 -9.51 11.95
C SER A 49 -13.54 -10.10 13.16
N HIS A 50 -12.42 -10.77 12.95
CA HIS A 50 -11.66 -11.47 13.99
C HIS A 50 -10.27 -10.91 14.22
N MET A 51 -9.87 -9.88 13.47
CA MET A 51 -8.53 -9.31 13.52
C MET A 51 -8.29 -8.58 14.84
N LYS A 52 -7.11 -8.79 15.44
CA LYS A 52 -6.71 -8.15 16.69
C LYS A 52 -5.57 -7.16 16.46
N LYS A 53 -5.52 -6.10 17.30
CA LYS A 53 -4.37 -5.19 17.30
C LYS A 53 -3.08 -5.96 17.57
N GLY A 54 -2.04 -5.67 16.78
CA GLY A 54 -0.74 -6.33 16.87
C GLY A 54 -0.64 -7.66 16.11
N GLN A 55 -1.73 -8.15 15.51
CA GLN A 55 -1.67 -9.32 14.63
C GLN A 55 -0.86 -9.01 13.37
N MET A 56 -0.02 -9.96 12.98
CA MET A 56 0.70 -9.93 11.71
C MET A 56 -0.25 -10.27 10.56
N VAL A 57 -0.09 -9.58 9.44
CA VAL A 57 -0.91 -9.74 8.23
C VAL A 57 0.01 -9.74 7.02
N ASN A 58 -0.41 -10.42 5.95
CA ASN A 58 0.26 -10.33 4.66
C ASN A 58 -0.13 -9.02 3.98
N ILE A 59 0.86 -8.32 3.42
CA ILE A 59 0.66 -7.07 2.69
C ILE A 59 1.13 -7.27 1.25
N GLU A 60 0.26 -6.94 0.30
CA GLU A 60 0.59 -6.84 -1.11
C GLU A 60 0.34 -5.39 -1.57
N CYS A 61 1.40 -4.73 -2.05
CA CYS A 61 1.29 -3.41 -2.67
C CYS A 61 0.86 -3.54 -4.13
N ASP A 62 0.22 -2.49 -4.65
CA ASP A 62 -0.19 -2.44 -6.05
C ASP A 62 1.00 -2.67 -7.00
N ILE A 63 0.84 -3.61 -7.93
CA ILE A 63 1.86 -3.95 -8.92
C ILE A 63 2.18 -2.77 -9.85
N ILE A 64 1.23 -1.84 -10.05
CA ILE A 64 1.43 -0.63 -10.86
C ILE A 64 2.63 0.16 -10.34
N GLY A 65 2.81 0.29 -9.02
CA GLY A 65 3.94 0.99 -8.44
C GLY A 65 5.29 0.37 -8.85
N LYS A 66 5.38 -0.96 -8.88
CA LYS A 66 6.58 -1.69 -9.33
C LYS A 66 6.84 -1.52 -10.83
N TYR A 67 5.78 -1.54 -11.65
CA TYR A 67 5.91 -1.28 -13.08
C TYR A 67 6.37 0.15 -13.38
N VAL A 68 5.82 1.14 -12.68
CA VAL A 68 6.24 2.54 -12.79
C VAL A 68 7.71 2.68 -12.39
N GLU A 69 8.10 2.12 -11.25
CA GLU A 69 9.51 2.11 -10.82
C GLU A 69 10.44 1.51 -11.88
N LYS A 70 10.08 0.34 -12.43
CA LYS A 70 10.86 -0.31 -13.48
C LYS A 70 10.99 0.56 -14.73
N LEU A 71 9.88 1.12 -15.23
CA LEU A 71 9.86 1.96 -16.44
C LEU A 71 10.66 3.26 -16.27
N VAL A 72 10.67 3.83 -15.06
CA VAL A 72 11.41 5.05 -14.75
C VAL A 72 12.91 4.76 -14.60
N THR A 73 13.26 3.63 -13.97
CA THR A 73 14.65 3.24 -13.71
C THR A 73 15.36 2.77 -14.99
N ASP A 74 14.67 2.03 -15.87
CA ASP A 74 15.23 1.49 -17.12
C ASP A 74 15.54 2.58 -18.18
N ARG A 75 14.98 3.79 -18.05
CA ARG A 75 15.19 4.91 -19.01
C ARG A 75 16.47 5.74 -18.78
N GLY A 76 17.45 5.22 -18.06
CA GLY A 76 18.83 5.75 -18.10
C GLY A 76 19.11 7.03 -17.30
N GLY A 77 18.29 7.34 -16.30
CA GLY A 77 18.63 8.38 -15.33
C GLY A 77 18.31 7.90 -13.93
N LYS A 78 19.30 7.89 -13.03
CA LYS A 78 19.06 7.94 -11.59
C LYS A 78 18.25 9.21 -11.28
N ARG A 79 16.94 9.16 -11.49
CA ARG A 79 16.01 10.14 -10.91
C ARG A 79 15.50 9.51 -9.64
N ASP A 80 15.63 10.24 -8.54
CA ASP A 80 15.10 9.80 -7.27
C ASP A 80 13.60 9.59 -7.44
N ILE A 81 13.12 8.38 -7.14
CA ILE A 81 11.71 8.01 -7.29
C ILE A 81 10.80 8.95 -6.49
N ARG A 82 11.33 9.52 -5.40
CA ARG A 82 10.65 10.52 -4.57
C ARG A 82 10.28 11.76 -5.38
N GLU A 83 11.18 12.26 -6.23
CA GLU A 83 10.92 13.45 -7.06
C GLU A 83 9.83 13.21 -8.11
N LEU A 84 9.65 11.97 -8.56
CA LEU A 84 8.64 11.65 -9.56
C LEU A 84 7.26 11.49 -8.93
N ILE A 85 7.21 10.88 -7.75
CA ILE A 85 5.96 10.68 -6.99
C ILE A 85 5.42 12.02 -6.47
N GLU A 86 6.28 12.99 -6.11
CA GLU A 86 5.84 14.34 -5.71
C GLU A 86 5.31 15.20 -6.88
N LYS A 87 5.58 14.82 -8.14
CA LYS A 87 5.18 15.57 -9.33
C LYS A 87 3.90 15.03 -10.00
N LEU A 88 3.36 13.91 -9.51
CA LEU A 88 2.08 13.33 -9.92
C LEU A 88 0.98 13.75 -8.94
#